data_AF-A0A7W6K1T0-F1
#
_entry.id   AF-A0A7W6K1T0-F1
#
_cell.length_a   1.000
_cell.length_b   1.000
_cell.length_c   1.000
_cell.angle_alpha   90.00
_cell.angle_beta   90.00
_cell.angle_gamma   90.00
#
_symmetry.space_group_name_H-M   'P 1'
#
loop_
_entity.id
_entity.type
_entity.pdbx_description
1 polymer ?
#
loop_
_entity_poly.entity_id
_entity_poly.type
_entity_poly.pdbx_seq_one_letter_code
_entity_poly.pdbx_strand_id
1 'polypeptide(L)'
;MMEGPGNPENYRYVGAALGAASGLMFIRPKSIMDAVIRLVFSFVAGSILYLVLHEYMGWPRDPDHIVAAAWIVGFASWPLAGAALSAVKSRMGKGDA
;
A
#
# COMPACT_ATOMS: atom_id res chain seq x y z
N MET A 1 10.55 -31.33 -1.73
CA MET A 1 9.39 -31.24 -0.82
C MET A 1 8.87 -29.83 -0.93
N MET A 2 7.84 -29.61 -1.76
CA MET A 2 7.18 -28.31 -1.82
C MET A 2 6.14 -28.28 -0.71
N GLU A 3 6.28 -27.33 0.21
CA GLU A 3 5.32 -27.08 1.29
C GLU A 3 3.91 -26.97 0.72
N GLY A 4 2.92 -27.51 1.44
CA GLY A 4 1.51 -27.50 1.07
C GLY A 4 1.00 -26.09 0.75
N PRO A 5 -0.21 -25.95 0.17
CA PRO A 5 -0.69 -24.68 -0.35
C PRO A 5 -0.63 -23.63 0.76
N GLY A 6 0.35 -22.72 0.67
CA GLY A 6 0.55 -21.68 1.66
C GLY A 6 -0.76 -20.91 1.85
N ASN A 7 -1.06 -20.52 3.09
CA ASN A 7 -2.28 -19.79 3.42
C ASN A 7 -2.54 -18.69 2.36
N PRO A 8 -3.68 -18.69 1.64
CA PRO A 8 -3.98 -17.72 0.59
C PRO A 8 -3.84 -16.27 1.05
N GLU A 9 -3.94 -16.01 2.35
CA GLU A 9 -3.71 -14.68 2.92
C GLU A 9 -2.28 -14.17 2.77
N ASN A 10 -1.28 -15.04 2.65
CA ASN A 10 0.11 -14.63 2.47
C ASN A 10 0.33 -13.86 1.15
N TYR A 11 -0.52 -14.10 0.16
CA TYR A 11 -0.45 -13.40 -1.13
C TYR A 11 -0.79 -11.92 -1.04
N ARG A 12 -1.43 -11.47 0.07
CA ARG A 12 -1.68 -10.04 0.30
C ARG A 12 -0.39 -9.22 0.36
N TYR A 13 0.69 -9.79 0.88
CA TYR A 13 1.98 -9.08 0.98
C TYR A 13 2.61 -8.89 -0.40
N VAL A 14 2.42 -9.86 -1.31
CA VAL A 14 2.84 -9.74 -2.71
C VAL A 14 2.07 -8.63 -3.39
N GLY A 15 0.73 -8.65 -3.28
CA GLY A 15 -0.13 -7.59 -3.82
C GLY A 15 0.22 -6.22 -3.26
N ALA A 16 0.36 -6.09 -1.94
CA ALA A 16 0.71 -4.84 -1.28
C ALA A 16 2.10 -4.31 -1.71
N ALA A 17 3.10 -5.18 -1.83
CA ALA A 17 4.43 -4.80 -2.30
C ALA A 17 4.38 -4.31 -3.75
N LEU A 18 3.67 -5.03 -4.62
CA LEU A 18 3.46 -4.62 -6.01
C LEU A 18 2.72 -3.29 -6.10
N GLY A 19 1.71 -3.07 -5.25
CA GLY A 19 0.90 -1.85 -5.24
C GLY A 19 1.72 -0.64 -4.79
N ALA A 20 2.47 -0.81 -3.71
CA ALA A 20 3.40 0.20 -3.21
C ALA A 20 4.50 0.53 -4.25
N ALA A 21 5.10 -0.49 -4.88
CA ALA A 21 6.11 -0.29 -5.92
C ALA A 21 5.54 0.37 -7.18
N SER A 22 4.30 0.04 -7.57
CA SER A 22 3.61 0.67 -8.70
C SER A 22 3.45 2.19 -8.47
N GLY A 23 3.25 2.61 -7.22
CA GLY A 23 3.18 4.03 -6.84
C GLY A 23 4.41 4.85 -7.29
N LEU A 24 5.60 4.26 -7.29
CA LEU A 24 6.83 4.89 -7.77
C LEU A 24 6.80 5.19 -9.27
N MET A 25 6.11 4.37 -10.06
CA MET A 25 6.07 4.52 -11.52
C MET A 25 5.18 5.70 -11.94
N PHE A 26 4.10 5.95 -11.19
CA PHE A 26 3.09 6.95 -11.56
C PHE A 26 3.27 8.30 -10.84
N ILE A 27 3.72 8.30 -9.58
CA ILE A 27 3.83 9.52 -8.78
C ILE A 27 5.25 9.65 -8.24
N ARG A 28 6.02 10.56 -8.85
CA ARG A 28 7.41 10.80 -8.47
C ARG A 28 7.52 11.37 -7.04
N PRO A 29 8.27 10.72 -6.15
CA PRO A 29 8.56 11.25 -4.82
C PRO A 29 9.52 12.44 -4.91
N LYS A 30 9.45 13.35 -3.93
CA LYS A 30 10.29 14.56 -3.88
C LYS A 30 11.69 14.29 -3.32
N SER A 31 11.86 13.20 -2.57
CA SER A 31 13.13 12.76 -1.99
C SER A 31 13.12 11.25 -1.75
N ILE A 32 14.29 10.66 -1.48
CA ILE A 32 14.41 9.24 -1.13
C ILE A 32 13.60 8.93 0.14
N MET A 33 13.67 9.80 1.15
CA MET A 33 12.91 9.63 2.39
C MET A 33 11.39 9.67 2.13
N ASP A 34 10.92 10.59 1.29
CA ASP A 34 9.50 10.64 0.87
C ASP A 34 9.09 9.34 0.14
N ALA A 35 9.96 8.82 -0.73
CA ALA A 35 9.73 7.53 -1.40
C ALA A 35 9.60 6.36 -0.42
N VAL A 36 10.53 6.26 0.54
CA VAL A 36 10.55 5.18 1.53
C VAL A 36 9.32 5.24 2.44
N ILE A 37 8.96 6.43 2.94
CA ILE A 37 7.78 6.55 3.81
C ILE A 37 6.51 6.18 3.04
N ARG A 38 6.37 6.62 1.78
CA ARG A 38 5.23 6.24 0.94
C ARG A 38 5.21 4.75 0.65
N LEU A 39 6.35 4.11 0.39
CA LEU A 39 6.44 2.65 0.22
C LEU A 39 5.97 1.91 1.46
N VAL A 40 6.50 2.25 2.64
CA VAL A 40 6.15 1.60 3.90
C VAL A 40 4.67 1.82 4.22
N PHE A 41 4.18 3.06 4.12
CA PHE A 41 2.78 3.37 4.35
C PHE A 41 1.88 2.58 3.40
N SER A 42 2.23 2.55 2.10
CA SER A 42 1.40 1.90 1.09
C SER A 42 1.39 0.39 1.23
N PHE A 43 2.53 -0.19 1.58
CA PHE A 43 2.65 -1.61 1.87
C PHE A 43 1.81 -2.02 3.08
N VAL A 44 1.88 -1.25 4.18
CA VAL A 44 1.09 -1.52 5.39
C VAL A 44 -0.40 -1.35 5.10
N ALA A 45 -0.78 -0.27 4.41
CA ALA A 45 -2.17 -0.02 4.01
C ALA A 45 -2.72 -1.16 3.12
N GLY A 46 -1.97 -1.56 2.09
CA GLY A 46 -2.32 -2.68 1.22
C GLY A 46 -2.44 -4.01 1.98
N SER A 47 -1.56 -4.25 2.95
CA SER A 47 -1.55 -5.50 3.72
C SER A 47 -2.73 -5.63 4.71
N ILE A 48 -3.25 -4.50 5.21
CA ILE A 48 -4.31 -4.48 6.23
C ILE A 48 -5.68 -4.23 5.58
N LEU A 49 -5.78 -3.23 4.70
CA LEU A 49 -7.05 -2.74 4.18
C LEU A 49 -7.54 -3.49 2.93
N TYR A 50 -6.79 -4.49 2.42
CA TYR A 50 -7.27 -5.32 1.30
C TYR A 50 -8.62 -6.00 1.60
N LEU A 51 -8.86 -6.37 2.86
CA LEU A 51 -10.12 -6.99 3.30
C LEU A 51 -11.32 -6.10 3.02
N VAL A 52 -11.18 -4.78 3.21
CA VAL A 52 -12.27 -3.82 2.97
C VAL A 52 -12.67 -3.85 1.50
N LEU A 53 -11.70 -3.85 0.59
CA LEU A 53 -11.98 -3.90 -0.84
C LEU A 53 -12.52 -5.27 -1.24
N HIS A 54 -11.96 -6.33 -0.68
CA HIS A 54 -12.37 -7.71 -0.94
C HIS A 54 -13.84 -7.95 -0.54
N GLU A 55 -14.22 -7.52 0.66
CA GLU A 55 -15.59 -7.61 1.18
C GLU A 55 -16.56 -6.69 0.43
N TYR A 56 -16.15 -5.45 0.13
CA TYR A 56 -16.98 -4.49 -0.60
C TYR A 56 -17.33 -4.99 -2.01
N MET A 57 -16.35 -5.60 -2.70
CA MET A 57 -16.55 -6.11 -4.06
C MET A 57 -17.20 -7.50 -4.09
N GLY A 58 -17.35 -8.16 -2.93
CA GLY A 58 -17.89 -9.52 -2.82
C GLY A 58 -17.01 -10.56 -3.54
N TRP A 59 -15.69 -10.34 -3.59
CA TRP A 59 -14.79 -11.20 -4.35
C TRP A 59 -14.60 -12.57 -3.69
N PRO A 60 -14.33 -13.64 -4.47
CA PRO A 60 -13.96 -14.92 -3.90
C PRO A 60 -12.59 -14.84 -3.20
N ARG A 61 -12.38 -15.65 -2.16
CA ARG A 61 -11.10 -15.70 -1.39
C ARG A 61 -10.05 -16.58 -2.05
N ASP A 62 -9.83 -16.40 -3.34
CA ASP A 62 -8.72 -17.02 -4.06
C ASP A 62 -7.48 -16.08 -4.10
N PRO A 63 -6.29 -16.64 -4.35
CA PRO A 63 -5.05 -15.86 -4.34
C PRO A 63 -5.07 -14.66 -5.28
N ASP A 64 -5.66 -14.77 -6.47
CA ASP A 64 -5.62 -13.71 -7.48
C ASP A 64 -6.41 -12.48 -7.02
N HIS A 65 -7.60 -12.69 -6.46
CA HIS A 65 -8.39 -11.58 -5.90
C HIS A 65 -7.76 -10.98 -4.64
N ILE A 66 -7.07 -11.78 -3.81
CA ILE A 66 -6.33 -11.27 -2.65
C ILE A 66 -5.16 -10.38 -3.09
N VAL A 67 -4.38 -10.84 -4.09
CA VAL A 67 -3.29 -10.05 -4.68
C VAL A 67 -3.84 -8.76 -5.28
N ALA A 68 -4.89 -8.86 -6.11
CA ALA A 68 -5.50 -7.71 -6.75
C ALA A 68 -6.03 -6.70 -5.75
N ALA A 69 -6.72 -7.15 -4.70
CA ALA A 69 -7.25 -6.27 -3.67
C ALA A 69 -6.14 -5.52 -2.92
N ALA A 70 -5.11 -6.25 -2.48
CA ALA A 70 -3.96 -5.65 -1.78
C ALA A 70 -3.15 -4.72 -2.68
N TRP A 71 -3.03 -5.05 -3.98
CA TRP A 71 -2.39 -4.22 -4.99
C TRP A 71 -3.11 -2.89 -5.18
N ILE A 72 -4.43 -2.93 -5.40
CA ILE A 72 -5.25 -1.73 -5.59
C ILE A 72 -5.16 -0.82 -4.35
N VAL A 73 -5.33 -1.39 -3.16
CA VAL A 73 -5.28 -0.63 -1.91
C VAL A 73 -3.89 -0.03 -1.68
N GLY A 74 -2.83 -0.82 -1.87
CA GLY A 74 -1.46 -0.34 -1.74
C GLY A 74 -1.18 0.80 -2.72
N PHE A 75 -1.55 0.64 -3.98
CA PHE A 75 -1.38 1.70 -4.98
C PHE A 75 -2.20 2.97 -4.65
N ALA A 76 -3.48 2.82 -4.30
CA ALA A 76 -4.37 3.93 -3.99
C ALA A 76 -3.95 4.72 -2.75
N SER A 77 -3.26 4.07 -1.80
CA SER A 77 -2.74 4.72 -0.60
C SER A 77 -1.49 5.58 -0.84
N TRP A 78 -0.81 5.41 -1.97
CA TRP A 78 0.40 6.17 -2.33
C TRP A 78 0.20 7.70 -2.36
N PRO A 79 -0.80 8.26 -3.08
CA PRO A 79 -1.06 9.69 -3.04
C PRO A 79 -1.48 10.18 -1.64
N LEU A 80 -2.21 9.35 -0.89
CA LEU A 80 -2.63 9.69 0.48
C LEU A 80 -1.43 9.83 1.42
N ALA A 81 -0.44 8.93 1.31
CA ALA A 81 0.82 9.04 2.04
C ALA A 81 1.56 10.34 1.70
N GLY A 82 1.59 10.72 0.42
CA GLY A 82 2.18 11.99 -0.01
C GLY A 82 1.46 13.22 0.55
N ALA A 83 0.13 13.21 0.57
CA ALA A 83 -0.67 14.28 1.15
C ALA A 83 -0.45 14.39 2.67
N ALA A 84 -0.44 13.26 3.38
CA ALA A 84 -0.18 13.20 4.82
C ALA A 84 1.21 13.77 5.17
N LEU A 85 2.25 13.38 4.42
CA LEU A 85 3.61 13.91 4.62
C LEU A 85 3.68 15.42 4.40
N SER A 86 3.00 15.92 3.37
CA SER A 86 2.94 17.36 3.10
C SER A 86 2.25 18.12 4.24
N ALA A 87 1.16 17.57 4.79
CA ALA A 87 0.45 18.17 5.91
C ALA A 87 1.30 18.19 7.19
N VAL A 88 2.00 17.10 7.50
CA VAL A 88 2.89 17.01 8.67
C VAL A 88 4.05 18.01 8.54
N LYS A 89 4.68 18.10 7.37
CA LYS A 89 5.76 19.08 7.12
C LYS A 89 5.27 20.52 7.27
N SER A 90 4.07 20.83 6.78
CA SER A 90 3.48 22.17 6.92
C SER A 90 3.18 22.55 8.38
N ARG A 91 2.89 21.57 9.25
CA ARG A 91 2.67 21.82 10.68
C ARG A 91 3.98 22.02 11.44
N MET A 92 5.02 21.23 11.14
CA MET A 92 6.33 21.39 11.78
C MET A 92 6.99 22.71 11.39
N GLY A 93 6.94 23.11 10.11
CA GLY A 93 7.48 24.41 9.68
C GLY A 93 6.73 25.64 10.21
N LYS A 94 5.58 25.46 10.88
CA LYS A 94 4.83 26.52 11.55
C LYS A 94 5.16 26.65 13.05
N GLY A 95 5.94 25.73 13.62
CA GLY A 95 6.32 25.75 15.04
C GLY A 95 7.60 26.54 15.34
N ASP A 96 8.33 26.96 14.31
CA ASP A 96 9.66 27.59 14.42
C ASP A 96 9.67 29.09 14.04
N ALA A 97 8.51 29.75 13.98
CA ALA A 97 8.37 31.17 13.69
C ALA A 97 7.46 31.85 14.72
#